data_AF-A0A7Y3VY71-F1
#
_entry.id   AF-A0A7Y3VY71-F1
#
_cell.length_a   1.000
_cell.length_b   1.000
_cell.length_c   1.000
_cell.angle_alpha   90.00
_cell.angle_beta   90.00
_cell.angle_gamma   90.00
#
_symmetry.space_group_name_H-M   'P 1'
#
loop_
_entity.id
_entity.type
_entity.pdbx_description
1 polymer ?
#
loop_
_entity_poly.entity_id
_entity_poly.type
_entity_poly.pdbx_seq_one_letter_code
_entity_poly.pdbx_strand_id
1 'polypeptide(L)'
;MGHEHVSNTKRIWQVFGILSIVTIVEVYLGILRPDVLVMNDFISMNLLNWIFIILTLYKAYKITWVFMHMEGEKASLRWAVVATVIFLVLYLLFILLVEADYIYGIFKNSTIKWNF
;
A
#
# COMPACT_ATOMS: atom_id res chain seq x y z
N MET A 1 -45.11 -1.34 10.15
CA MET A 1 -44.20 -1.16 8.99
C MET A 1 -42.85 -1.65 9.46
N GLY A 2 -42.41 -2.81 8.94
CA GLY A 2 -41.28 -3.57 9.48
C GLY A 2 -39.98 -2.77 9.41
N HIS A 3 -39.26 -2.74 10.52
CA HIS A 3 -37.93 -2.16 10.61
C HIS A 3 -36.98 -2.94 9.68
N GLU A 4 -36.60 -2.30 8.59
CA GLU A 4 -35.62 -2.78 7.64
C GLU A 4 -34.24 -2.80 8.34
N HIS A 5 -33.86 -3.95 8.89
CA HIS A 5 -32.49 -4.18 9.35
C HIS A 5 -31.58 -4.24 8.12
N VAL A 6 -31.14 -3.08 7.65
CA VAL A 6 -30.17 -2.94 6.55
C VAL A 6 -28.87 -3.61 6.99
N SER A 7 -28.70 -4.88 6.64
CA SER A 7 -27.59 -5.71 7.11
C SER A 7 -26.29 -5.28 6.42
N ASN A 8 -25.49 -4.47 7.12
CA ASN A 8 -24.11 -4.15 6.72
C ASN A 8 -23.24 -5.41 6.59
N THR A 9 -23.62 -6.52 7.22
CA THR A 9 -22.92 -7.82 7.15
C THR A 9 -22.79 -8.35 5.73
N LYS A 10 -23.84 -8.22 4.90
CA LYS A 10 -23.79 -8.67 3.49
C LYS A 10 -22.72 -7.91 2.71
N ARG A 11 -22.63 -6.61 2.94
CA ARG A 11 -21.68 -5.71 2.27
C ARG A 11 -20.24 -5.96 2.73
N ILE A 12 -20.05 -6.23 4.03
CA ILE A 12 -18.75 -6.63 4.58
C ILE A 12 -18.27 -7.93 3.92
N TRP A 13 -19.15 -8.95 3.83
CA TRP A 13 -18.78 -10.25 3.25
C TRP A 13 -18.47 -10.16 1.75
N GLN A 14 -19.20 -9.30 1.02
CA GLN A 14 -18.91 -9.01 -0.38
C GLN A 14 -17.52 -8.37 -0.55
N VAL A 15 -17.21 -7.36 0.26
CA VAL A 15 -15.93 -6.64 0.17
C VAL A 15 -14.77 -7.52 0.64
N PHE A 16 -14.99 -8.35 1.66
CA PHE A 16 -14.05 -9.39 2.07
C PHE A 16 -13.71 -10.35 0.92
N GLY A 17 -14.73 -10.86 0.21
CA GLY A 17 -14.51 -11.73 -0.94
C GLY A 17 -13.70 -11.06 -2.05
N ILE A 18 -14.01 -9.81 -2.40
CA ILE A 18 -13.25 -9.04 -3.39
C ILE A 18 -11.79 -8.88 -2.95
N LEU A 19 -11.56 -8.47 -1.70
CA LEU A 19 -10.22 -8.26 -1.17
C LEU A 19 -9.40 -9.56 -1.09
N SER A 20 -10.05 -10.68 -0.77
CA SER A 20 -9.43 -12.01 -0.80
C SER A 20 -8.96 -12.37 -2.21
N ILE A 21 -9.84 -12.23 -3.21
CA ILE A 21 -9.50 -12.52 -4.62
C ILE A 21 -8.35 -11.61 -5.09
N VAL A 22 -8.44 -10.30 -4.84
CA VAL A 22 -7.38 -9.35 -5.22
C VAL A 22 -6.05 -9.75 -4.58
N THR A 23 -6.05 -10.15 -3.31
CA THR A 23 -4.83 -10.58 -2.61
C THR A 23 -4.26 -11.88 -3.17
N ILE A 24 -5.12 -12.85 -3.51
CA ILE A 24 -4.69 -14.09 -4.15
C ILE A 24 -4.05 -13.80 -5.51
N VAL A 25 -4.68 -12.96 -6.34
CA VAL A 25 -4.14 -12.55 -7.64
C VAL A 25 -2.79 -11.86 -7.47
N GLU A 26 -2.66 -10.99 -6.47
CA GLU A 26 -1.42 -10.27 -6.19
C GLU A 26 -0.28 -11.22 -5.79
N VAL A 27 -0.55 -12.17 -4.89
CA VAL A 27 0.42 -13.22 -4.53
C VAL A 27 0.77 -14.09 -5.73
N TYR A 28 -0.22 -14.48 -6.53
CA TYR A 28 -0.01 -15.30 -7.72
C TYR A 28 0.87 -14.59 -8.76
N LEU A 29 0.60 -13.32 -9.05
CA LEU A 29 1.45 -12.48 -9.90
C LEU A 29 2.85 -12.30 -9.32
N GLY A 30 2.98 -12.18 -8.00
CA GLY A 30 4.26 -12.07 -7.31
C GLY A 30 5.13 -13.33 -7.37
N ILE A 31 4.51 -14.51 -7.46
CA ILE A 31 5.19 -15.79 -7.62
C ILE A 31 5.56 -16.04 -9.08
N LEU A 32 4.60 -15.87 -10.01
CA LEU A 32 4.84 -16.14 -11.42
C LEU A 32 5.78 -15.14 -12.09
N ARG A 33 5.75 -13.87 -11.66
CA ARG A 33 6.57 -12.77 -12.20
C ARG A 33 6.69 -12.83 -13.73
N PRO A 34 5.59 -12.75 -14.47
CA PRO A 34 5.60 -13.00 -15.90
C PRO A 34 6.53 -12.00 -16.61
N ASP A 35 7.32 -12.48 -17.56
CA ASP A 35 8.37 -11.70 -18.22
C ASP A 35 7.85 -10.39 -18.83
N VAL A 36 6.61 -10.38 -19.34
CA VAL A 36 5.98 -9.16 -19.87
C VAL A 36 5.79 -8.05 -18.83
N LEU A 37 5.68 -8.36 -17.54
CA LEU A 37 5.53 -7.36 -16.47
C LEU A 37 6.88 -6.97 -15.85
N VAL A 38 7.91 -7.78 -16.07
CA VAL A 38 9.26 -7.59 -15.52
C VAL A 38 10.16 -6.89 -16.54
N MET A 39 10.09 -7.29 -17.80
CA MET A 39 10.91 -6.74 -18.88
C MET A 39 10.43 -5.37 -19.38
N ASN A 40 9.21 -4.96 -19.02
CA ASN A 40 8.70 -3.63 -19.31
C ASN A 40 8.90 -2.73 -18.09
N ASP A 41 9.92 -1.89 -18.16
CA ASP A 41 10.17 -0.87 -17.15
C ASP A 41 9.36 0.40 -17.45
N PHE A 42 8.72 0.92 -16.41
CA PHE A 42 8.00 2.19 -16.43
C PHE A 42 8.50 3.08 -15.28
N ILE A 43 9.02 4.26 -15.60
CA ILE A 43 9.60 5.21 -14.63
C ILE A 43 10.64 4.49 -13.75
N SER A 44 11.62 3.84 -14.40
CA SER A 44 12.76 3.19 -13.73
C SER A 44 12.42 2.01 -12.80
N MET A 45 11.16 1.54 -12.80
CA MET A 45 10.69 0.36 -12.06
C MET A 45 9.88 -0.55 -12.96
N ASN A 46 9.97 -1.86 -12.73
CA ASN A 46 9.18 -2.85 -13.47
C ASN A 46 7.68 -2.57 -13.34
N LEU A 47 6.92 -2.83 -14.42
CA LEU A 47 5.47 -2.67 -14.44
C LEU A 47 4.76 -3.51 -13.36
N LEU A 48 5.35 -4.66 -13.01
CA LEU A 48 4.89 -5.47 -11.89
C LEU A 48 4.81 -4.66 -10.59
N ASN A 49 5.85 -3.90 -10.24
CA ASN A 49 5.90 -3.11 -9.01
C ASN A 49 4.80 -2.03 -8.99
N TRP A 50 4.52 -1.41 -10.14
CA TRP A 50 3.41 -0.45 -10.27
C TRP A 50 2.05 -1.09 -9.98
N ILE A 51 1.82 -2.30 -10.49
CA ILE A 51 0.59 -3.05 -10.21
C ILE A 51 0.46 -3.31 -8.70
N PHE A 52 1.53 -3.74 -8.04
CA PHE A 52 1.53 -3.98 -6.59
C PHE A 52 1.21 -2.72 -5.79
N ILE A 53 1.80 -1.56 -6.14
CA ILE A 53 1.53 -0.29 -5.46
C ILE A 53 0.05 0.09 -5.63
N ILE A 54 -0.48 0.04 -6.85
CA ILE A 54 -1.87 0.40 -7.14
C ILE A 54 -2.86 -0.53 -6.45
N LEU A 55 -2.64 -1.85 -6.51
CA LEU A 55 -3.49 -2.83 -5.84
C LEU A 55 -3.44 -2.67 -4.31
N THR A 56 -2.28 -2.34 -3.75
CA THR A 56 -2.14 -2.07 -2.31
C THR A 56 -2.95 -0.83 -1.90
N LEU A 57 -2.88 0.26 -2.66
CA LEU A 57 -3.69 1.46 -2.41
C LEU A 57 -5.19 1.18 -2.54
N TYR A 58 -5.59 0.43 -3.56
CA TYR A 58 -6.98 0.02 -3.76
C TYR A 58 -7.50 -0.78 -2.55
N LYS A 59 -6.73 -1.77 -2.08
CA LYS A 59 -7.09 -2.56 -0.89
C LYS A 59 -7.22 -1.67 0.34
N ALA A 60 -6.24 -0.80 0.60
CA ALA A 60 -6.26 0.11 1.75
C ALA A 60 -7.49 1.03 1.75
N TYR A 61 -7.87 1.56 0.58
CA TYR A 61 -9.10 2.35 0.45
C TYR A 61 -10.35 1.54 0.79
N LYS A 62 -10.51 0.34 0.22
CA LYS A 62 -11.69 -0.51 0.46
C LYS A 62 -11.78 -0.96 1.92
N ILE A 63 -10.65 -1.23 2.56
CA ILE A 63 -10.61 -1.60 3.98
C ILE A 63 -11.10 -0.43 4.85
N THR A 64 -10.49 0.74 4.66
CA THR A 64 -10.79 1.96 5.40
C THR A 64 -12.25 2.38 5.22
N TRP A 65 -12.78 2.27 4.00
CA TRP A 65 -14.15 2.69 3.72
C TRP A 65 -15.22 1.75 4.29
N VAL A 66 -14.98 0.43 4.23
CA VAL A 66 -16.01 -0.59 4.52
C VAL A 66 -15.81 -1.25 5.89
N PHE A 67 -14.60 -1.66 6.26
CA PHE A 67 -14.36 -2.28 7.56
C PHE A 67 -14.31 -1.25 8.68
N MET A 68 -13.64 -0.12 8.44
CA MET A 68 -13.58 0.98 9.42
C MET A 68 -14.83 1.88 9.39
N HIS A 69 -15.86 1.52 8.61
CA HIS A 69 -17.14 2.24 8.51
C HIS A 69 -17.02 3.74 8.19
N MET A 70 -15.91 4.16 7.58
CA MET A 70 -15.65 5.58 7.35
C MET A 70 -16.60 6.21 6.34
N GLU A 71 -17.41 5.44 5.61
CA GLU A 71 -18.43 5.94 4.67
C GLU A 71 -19.51 6.80 5.33
N GLY A 72 -19.99 6.40 6.52
CA GLY A 72 -21.07 7.10 7.22
C GLY A 72 -20.58 8.21 8.17
N GLU A 73 -19.27 8.30 8.38
CA GLU A 73 -18.68 9.21 9.36
C GLU A 73 -18.59 10.65 8.85
N LYS A 74 -18.55 11.61 9.80
CA LYS A 74 -18.38 13.03 9.49
C LYS A 74 -17.08 13.23 8.70
N ALA A 75 -17.14 14.07 7.66
CA ALA A 75 -15.99 14.35 6.80
C ALA A 75 -14.73 14.77 7.59
N SER A 76 -14.90 15.55 8.67
CA SER A 76 -13.80 15.94 9.57
C SER A 76 -13.11 14.73 10.22
N LEU A 77 -13.88 13.76 10.71
CA LEU A 77 -13.34 12.55 11.33
C LEU A 77 -12.64 11.64 10.31
N ARG A 78 -13.20 11.58 9.09
CA ARG A 78 -12.57 10.86 7.97
C ARG A 78 -11.21 11.45 7.62
N TRP A 79 -11.12 12.77 7.49
CA TRP A 79 -9.87 13.45 7.19
C TRP A 79 -8.85 13.37 8.32
N ALA A 80 -9.28 13.41 9.58
CA ALA A 80 -8.37 13.26 10.72
C ALA A 80 -7.60 11.93 10.65
N VAL A 81 -8.27 10.83 10.32
CA VAL A 81 -7.64 9.51 10.20
C VAL A 81 -6.80 9.42 8.92
N VAL A 82 -7.38 9.73 7.77
CA VAL A 82 -6.70 9.58 6.47
C VAL A 82 -5.48 10.50 6.36
N ALA A 83 -5.58 11.75 6.79
CA ALA A 83 -4.46 12.70 6.74
C ALA A 83 -3.32 12.26 7.65
N THR A 84 -3.61 11.74 8.85
CA THR A 84 -2.59 11.22 9.76
C THR A 84 -1.83 10.05 9.15
N VAL A 85 -2.54 9.11 8.51
CA VAL A 85 -1.90 7.97 7.84
C VAL A 85 -1.03 8.42 6.67
N ILE A 86 -1.53 9.33 5.83
CA ILE A 86 -0.76 9.87 4.68
C ILE A 86 0.48 10.61 5.19
N PHE A 87 0.32 11.46 6.20
CA PHE A 87 1.42 12.18 6.82
C PHE A 87 2.48 11.21 7.36
N LEU A 88 2.06 10.16 8.08
CA LEU A 88 2.96 9.16 8.62
C LEU A 88 3.74 8.43 7.52
N VAL A 89 3.08 8.00 6.44
CA VAL A 89 3.75 7.32 5.32
C VAL A 89 4.77 8.25 4.64
N LEU A 90 4.41 9.49 4.36
CA LEU A 90 5.31 10.48 3.77
C LEU A 90 6.51 10.78 4.69
N TYR A 91 6.27 10.91 5.98
CA TYR A 91 7.32 11.17 6.97
C TYR A 91 8.28 9.99 7.10
N LEU A 92 7.78 8.76 7.10
CA LEU A 92 8.61 7.55 7.10
C LEU A 92 9.45 7.44 5.83
N LEU A 93 8.85 7.68 4.65
CA LEU A 93 9.58 7.69 3.39
C LEU A 93 10.69 8.74 3.39
N PHE A 94 10.41 9.94 3.93
CA PHE A 94 11.40 11.00 4.06
C PHE A 94 12.60 10.57 4.93
N ILE A 95 12.35 10.06 6.14
CA ILE A 95 13.44 9.60 7.03
C ILE A 95 14.24 8.49 6.36
N LEU A 96 13.57 7.49 5.79
CA LEU A 96 14.25 6.36 5.15
C LEU A 96 15.12 6.81 3.98
N LEU A 97 14.67 7.78 3.17
CA LEU A 97 15.49 8.31 2.07
C LEU A 97 16.72 9.06 2.58
N VAL A 98 16.54 9.92 3.58
CA VAL A 98 17.63 10.72 4.16
C VAL A 98 18.68 9.81 4.81
N GLU A 99 18.25 8.84 5.61
CA GLU A 99 19.14 7.86 6.25
C GLU A 99 19.83 6.96 5.22
N ALA A 100 19.11 6.52 4.18
CA ALA A 100 19.70 5.72 3.12
C ALA A 100 20.77 6.49 2.33
N ASP A 101 20.54 7.77 2.03
CA ASP A 101 21.52 8.63 1.36
C ASP A 101 22.76 8.88 2.24
N TYR A 102 22.55 9.15 3.53
CA TYR A 102 23.64 9.29 4.49
C TYR A 102 24.51 8.02 4.57
N ILE A 103 23.87 6.86 4.75
CA ILE A 103 24.54 5.57 4.80
C ILE A 103 25.29 5.29 3.48
N TYR A 104 24.65 5.56 2.33
CA TYR A 104 25.29 5.42 1.03
C TYR A 104 26.54 6.31 0.89
N GLY A 105 26.48 7.55 1.36
CA GLY A 105 27.60 8.47 1.41
C GLY A 105 28.77 7.95 2.27
N ILE A 106 28.46 7.36 3.43
CA ILE A 106 29.46 6.70 4.28
C ILE A 106 30.10 5.52 3.54
N PHE A 107 29.31 4.62 2.93
CA PHE A 107 29.87 3.47 2.20
C PHE A 107 30.71 3.87 0.98
N LYS A 108 30.33 4.94 0.27
CA LYS A 108 31.07 5.44 -0.88
C LYS A 108 32.39 6.13 -0.51
N ASN A 109 32.41 6.89 0.58
CA ASN A 109 33.57 7.67 1.00
C ASN A 109 34.49 6.93 1.98
N SER A 110 34.01 5.88 2.63
CA SER A 110 34.84 5.03 3.49
C SER A 110 35.75 4.17 2.62
N THR A 111 36.92 4.73 2.27
CA THR A 111 38.04 3.94 1.78
C THR A 111 38.27 2.82 2.79
N ILE A 112 38.15 1.56 2.37
CA ILE A 112 38.52 0.41 3.17
C ILE A 112 39.99 0.62 3.56
N LYS A 113 40.24 1.13 4.76
CA LYS A 113 41.55 1.06 5.39
C LYS A 113 41.75 -0.40 5.71
N TRP A 114 42.20 -1.16 4.71
CA TRP A 114 42.94 -2.38 4.95
C TRP A 114 44.13 -1.95 5.82
N ASN A 115 43.98 -2.15 7.13
CA ASN A 115 45.12 -2.17 8.04
C ASN A 115 46.04 -3.26 7.49
N PHE A 116 47.16 -2.84 6.93
CA PHE A 116 48.35 -3.68 6.77
C PHE A 116 48.96 -3.89 8.15
#